data_AF-A0A6M4X3V8-F1
#
_entry.id   AF-A0A6M4X3V8-F1
#
_cell.length_a   1.000
_cell.length_b   1.000
_cell.length_c   1.000
_cell.angle_alpha   90.00
_cell.angle_beta   90.00
_cell.angle_gamma   90.00
#
_symmetry.space_group_name_H-M   'P 1'
#
loop_
_entity.id
_entity.type
_entity.pdbx_description
1 polymer ?
#
loop_
_entity_poly.entity_id
_entity_poly.type
_entity_poly.pdbx_seq_one_letter_code
_entity_poly.pdbx_strand_id
1 'polypeptide(L)'
;MPRKYRRRPLLVCVLALLVALVAATQPVAAADGRPYTNPLKSAKGADPWLEFYDGNYYLITTTFTGVLGMRKAPTLAGLATAPTVQVWSDTTSTRNTNIWAPEIHRFNGHWYLYYSAGQGGTACCDSQRTHVLESAGTDPLGPYTYKGSLTGSNLTPGGWLIDASVLQANGNLYLVGSGFVNGSAQSLVIAPMSNPYTLSSSTFTVISSPTLDWERVGAPVNEGPEPLYHNGRTFLSYSASYCQTADYKLGQLELTGSDPLNPASWTKKQTPVFQRSDTGGVYGPGHNGFFTSPDGTENWIVYHANSSASGGCGNGRTTRAQKFTWNADGTPNFGTPVALGTTLPGPSGETAATPTAYTLVNRNSGKCLDVEGGSTANGTNIFQWTCTGGTNQKWRIEDQGDDTSRLVNVATGGVMDTADCSTADGADLRQWSWLNNKCQRFRPVFTASGDYVRLVNENSGKVADVTDCGTANGTDVRQWTWLNNTCQQWRLVPTT
;
A
#
# COMPACT_ATOMS: atom_id res chain seq x y z
N MET A 1 63.83 -67.28 42.82
CA MET A 1 64.73 -66.82 41.74
C MET A 1 64.27 -65.46 41.22
N PRO A 2 65.19 -64.52 40.89
CA PRO A 2 64.92 -63.07 40.82
C PRO A 2 65.06 -62.45 39.41
N ARG A 3 64.52 -61.23 39.20
CA ARG A 3 65.10 -60.07 38.44
C ARG A 3 64.00 -58.99 38.27
N LYS A 4 64.08 -57.85 38.98
CA LYS A 4 64.83 -56.59 38.75
C LYS A 4 64.25 -55.63 37.67
N TYR A 5 63.62 -54.56 38.17
CA TYR A 5 63.61 -53.13 37.78
C TYR A 5 63.97 -52.70 36.35
N ARG A 6 63.17 -51.77 35.77
CA ARG A 6 63.59 -50.38 35.46
C ARG A 6 62.43 -49.44 35.05
N ARG A 7 62.74 -48.13 35.11
CA ARG A 7 61.89 -46.94 35.22
C ARG A 7 61.64 -46.21 33.88
N ARG A 8 60.42 -45.66 33.73
CA ARG A 8 60.05 -44.27 33.29
C ARG A 8 60.20 -43.88 31.78
N PRO A 9 59.71 -42.70 31.33
CA PRO A 9 58.36 -42.43 30.77
C PRO A 9 58.47 -41.83 29.35
N LEU A 10 57.38 -41.57 28.61
CA LEU A 10 57.27 -40.46 27.64
C LEU A 10 55.92 -40.52 26.91
N LEU A 11 55.16 -39.43 26.98
CA LEU A 11 54.19 -38.88 26.00
C LEU A 11 53.41 -37.84 26.83
N VAL A 12 53.84 -36.58 26.99
CA VAL A 12 53.94 -35.49 26.01
C VAL A 12 52.72 -35.39 25.09
N CYS A 13 51.78 -34.56 25.56
CA CYS A 13 50.99 -33.59 24.81
C CYS A 13 50.26 -34.05 23.53
N VAL A 14 49.01 -34.51 23.70
CA VAL A 14 47.95 -34.34 22.69
C VAL A 14 46.70 -33.82 23.39
N LEU A 15 46.75 -32.57 23.87
CA LEU A 15 45.57 -31.86 24.39
C LEU A 15 45.68 -30.37 24.08
N ALA A 16 45.97 -30.03 22.82
CA ALA A 16 46.05 -28.64 22.36
C ALA A 16 45.71 -28.51 20.86
N LEU A 17 44.73 -29.26 20.36
CA LEU A 17 44.30 -29.15 18.96
C LEU A 17 42.82 -29.51 18.74
N LEU A 18 41.97 -29.09 19.67
CA LEU A 18 40.49 -29.12 19.52
C LEU A 18 39.86 -27.77 19.93
N VAL A 19 40.61 -26.68 19.75
CA VAL A 19 40.13 -25.30 19.86
C VAL A 19 40.58 -24.54 18.62
N ALA A 20 40.02 -24.86 17.45
CA ALA A 20 40.05 -24.00 16.27
C ALA A 20 39.00 -24.48 15.26
N LEU A 21 38.21 -23.53 14.75
CA LEU A 21 37.14 -23.65 13.76
C LEU A 21 35.75 -24.11 14.26
N VAL A 22 35.23 -23.39 15.26
CA VAL A 22 33.89 -22.83 15.06
C VAL A 22 34.11 -21.55 14.26
N ALA A 23 34.21 -21.68 12.93
CA ALA A 23 34.01 -20.51 12.09
C ALA A 23 32.59 -20.04 12.41
N ALA A 24 32.47 -18.88 13.06
CA ALA A 24 31.22 -18.17 13.11
C ALA A 24 30.80 -17.99 11.64
N THR A 25 29.85 -18.79 11.18
CA THR A 25 29.14 -18.52 9.93
C THR A 25 28.41 -17.22 10.21
N GLN A 26 29.06 -16.09 9.90
CA GLN A 26 28.37 -14.83 9.70
C GLN A 26 27.20 -15.17 8.77
N PRO A 27 25.95 -14.84 9.11
CA PRO A 27 24.86 -15.00 8.16
C PRO A 27 25.30 -14.27 6.90
N VAL A 28 25.40 -15.01 5.79
CA VAL A 28 25.67 -14.41 4.49
C VAL A 28 24.61 -13.33 4.32
N ALA A 29 25.03 -12.08 4.11
CA ALA A 29 24.10 -11.00 3.84
C ALA A 29 23.17 -11.46 2.72
N ALA A 30 21.86 -11.40 2.95
CA ALA A 30 20.89 -11.81 1.96
C ALA A 30 21.11 -11.02 0.67
N ALA A 31 21.06 -11.70 -0.46
CA ALA A 31 21.25 -11.04 -1.75
C ALA A 31 20.13 -10.00 -1.97
N ASP A 32 20.50 -8.88 -2.58
CA ASP A 32 19.56 -7.84 -2.96
C ASP A 32 18.42 -8.42 -3.81
N GLY A 33 17.21 -7.87 -3.64
CA GLY A 33 16.05 -8.18 -4.47
C GLY A 33 16.17 -7.61 -5.88
N ARG A 34 15.10 -7.74 -6.69
CA ARG A 34 15.12 -7.21 -8.06
C ARG A 34 15.26 -5.68 -8.03
N PRO A 35 16.14 -5.10 -8.87
CA PRO A 35 16.24 -3.64 -8.94
C PRO A 35 14.89 -2.99 -9.24
N TYR A 36 14.64 -1.85 -8.61
CA TYR A 36 13.44 -1.05 -8.81
C TYR A 36 13.79 0.42 -9.01
N THR A 37 12.82 1.20 -9.48
CA THR A 37 12.98 2.64 -9.73
C THR A 37 11.79 3.39 -9.15
N ASN A 38 12.05 4.48 -8.44
CA ASN A 38 10.99 5.38 -8.00
C ASN A 38 10.44 6.17 -9.22
N PRO A 39 9.10 6.36 -9.31
CA PRO A 39 8.12 6.10 -8.27
C PRO A 39 7.43 4.73 -8.38
N LEU A 40 6.98 4.20 -7.24
CA LEU A 40 6.10 3.01 -7.17
C LEU A 40 4.68 3.31 -7.62
N LYS A 41 4.26 4.57 -7.54
CA LYS A 41 2.98 5.06 -8.08
C LYS A 41 3.16 6.51 -8.53
N SER A 42 2.93 6.77 -9.82
CA SER A 42 3.26 8.05 -10.47
C SER A 42 2.22 9.15 -10.29
N ALA A 43 0.98 8.79 -9.94
CA ALA A 43 -0.11 9.72 -9.66
C ALA A 43 -1.00 9.17 -8.55
N LYS A 44 -1.69 10.06 -7.82
CA LYS A 44 -2.45 9.70 -6.62
C LYS A 44 -1.60 8.87 -5.64
N GLY A 45 -0.32 9.21 -5.50
CA GLY A 45 0.65 8.48 -4.67
C GLY A 45 0.79 9.01 -3.25
N ALA A 46 -0.14 9.88 -2.85
CA ALA A 46 -0.19 10.50 -1.54
C ALA A 46 -0.50 9.49 -0.44
N ASP A 47 0.02 9.77 0.74
CA ASP A 47 -0.22 9.08 2.01
C ASP A 47 -0.15 7.55 1.86
N PRO A 48 1.03 7.02 1.49
CA PRO A 48 1.16 5.63 1.09
C PRO A 48 1.35 4.69 2.29
N TRP A 49 0.64 3.57 2.29
CA TRP A 49 0.90 2.44 3.16
C TRP A 49 1.28 1.21 2.32
N LEU A 50 2.33 0.50 2.74
CA LEU A 50 2.87 -0.65 2.02
C LEU A 50 3.19 -1.77 3.02
N GLU A 51 2.80 -3.00 2.68
CA GLU A 51 3.13 -4.19 3.47
C GLU A 51 3.50 -5.36 2.55
N PHE A 52 4.46 -6.19 2.96
CA PHE A 52 4.76 -7.45 2.29
C PHE A 52 4.09 -8.62 3.02
N TYR A 53 3.25 -9.35 2.30
CA TYR A 53 2.49 -10.46 2.86
C TYR A 53 2.26 -11.55 1.80
N ASP A 54 2.42 -12.81 2.19
CA ASP A 54 2.11 -13.98 1.34
C ASP A 54 2.69 -13.86 -0.09
N GLY A 55 3.97 -13.52 -0.17
CA GLY A 55 4.70 -13.39 -1.43
C GLY A 55 4.43 -12.12 -2.24
N ASN A 56 3.66 -11.16 -1.71
CA ASN A 56 3.27 -9.96 -2.43
C ASN A 56 3.38 -8.69 -1.59
N TYR A 57 3.72 -7.59 -2.26
CA TYR A 57 3.56 -6.24 -1.77
C TYR A 57 2.14 -5.74 -2.01
N TYR A 58 1.57 -5.07 -1.02
CA TYR A 58 0.26 -4.44 -1.06
C TYR A 58 0.39 -2.95 -0.80
N LEU A 59 0.19 -2.13 -1.83
CA LEU A 59 0.26 -0.67 -1.75
C LEU A 59 -1.14 -0.07 -1.78
N ILE A 60 -1.44 0.77 -0.79
CA ILE A 60 -2.65 1.59 -0.75
C ILE A 60 -2.27 3.06 -0.52
N THR A 61 -3.05 3.97 -1.08
CA THR A 61 -2.72 5.41 -1.15
C THR A 61 -4.01 6.23 -1.18
N THR A 62 -3.93 7.50 -0.79
CA THR A 62 -5.02 8.47 -0.97
C THR A 62 -5.53 8.53 -2.42
N THR A 63 -6.86 8.55 -2.58
CA THR A 63 -7.52 8.60 -3.90
C THR A 63 -8.19 9.95 -4.18
N PHE A 64 -8.51 10.74 -3.14
CA PHE A 64 -9.35 11.94 -3.21
C PHE A 64 -10.75 11.72 -3.79
N THR A 65 -11.21 10.47 -3.83
CA THR A 65 -12.53 10.09 -4.33
C THR A 65 -13.27 9.26 -3.28
N GLY A 66 -14.39 8.64 -3.67
CA GLY A 66 -15.14 7.70 -2.82
C GLY A 66 -14.66 6.25 -2.92
N VAL A 67 -13.49 6.01 -3.51
CA VAL A 67 -12.94 4.68 -3.77
C VAL A 67 -11.67 4.46 -2.95
N LEU A 68 -11.55 3.28 -2.34
CA LEU A 68 -10.29 2.73 -1.85
C LEU A 68 -9.76 1.72 -2.86
N GLY A 69 -8.57 1.96 -3.37
CA GLY A 69 -7.91 1.11 -4.36
C GLY A 69 -6.56 0.60 -3.87
N MET A 70 -6.27 -0.67 -4.10
CA MET A 70 -5.04 -1.34 -3.67
C MET A 70 -4.30 -1.91 -4.88
N ARG A 71 -2.97 -1.75 -4.91
CA ARG A 71 -2.07 -2.38 -5.87
C ARG A 71 -1.41 -3.58 -5.21
N LYS A 72 -1.30 -4.69 -5.94
CA LYS A 72 -0.65 -5.93 -5.51
C LYS A 72 0.41 -6.33 -6.52
N ALA A 73 1.64 -6.63 -6.06
CA ALA A 73 2.69 -7.16 -6.93
C ALA A 73 3.66 -8.06 -6.14
N PRO A 74 4.24 -9.10 -6.76
CA PRO A 74 5.21 -9.98 -6.08
C PRO A 74 6.61 -9.37 -5.97
N THR A 75 6.86 -8.22 -6.62
CA THR A 75 8.10 -7.45 -6.53
C THR A 75 7.81 -5.98 -6.27
N LEU A 76 8.71 -5.27 -5.59
CA LEU A 76 8.58 -3.84 -5.33
C LEU A 76 8.50 -3.06 -6.66
N ALA A 77 9.33 -3.44 -7.64
CA ALA A 77 9.31 -2.88 -8.99
C ALA A 77 7.96 -3.08 -9.70
N GLY A 78 7.28 -4.20 -9.46
CA GLY A 78 6.00 -4.52 -10.10
C GLY A 78 4.85 -3.58 -9.69
N LEU A 79 4.95 -2.91 -8.54
CA LEU A 79 3.91 -1.97 -8.09
C LEU A 79 3.72 -0.79 -9.05
N ALA A 80 4.78 -0.38 -9.76
CA ALA A 80 4.74 0.74 -10.72
C ALA A 80 3.69 0.52 -11.81
N THR A 81 3.52 -0.72 -12.26
CA THR A 81 2.60 -1.12 -13.34
C THR A 81 1.45 -2.02 -12.85
N ALA A 82 1.35 -2.26 -11.54
CA ALA A 82 0.29 -3.06 -10.97
C ALA A 82 -1.08 -2.38 -11.14
N PRO A 83 -2.14 -3.15 -11.45
CA PRO A 83 -3.51 -2.67 -11.49
C PRO A 83 -3.90 -2.11 -10.13
N THR A 84 -4.57 -0.96 -10.12
CA THR A 84 -5.29 -0.48 -8.93
C THR A 84 -6.64 -1.19 -8.86
N VAL A 85 -6.80 -2.10 -7.90
CA VAL A 85 -8.06 -2.83 -7.66
C VAL A 85 -8.87 -2.11 -6.60
N GLN A 86 -10.11 -1.73 -6.92
CA GLN A 86 -11.04 -1.20 -5.92
C GLN A 86 -11.38 -2.30 -4.90
N VAL A 87 -11.03 -2.08 -3.63
CA VAL A 87 -11.32 -2.98 -2.50
C VAL A 87 -12.51 -2.51 -1.68
N TRP A 88 -12.84 -1.21 -1.74
CA TRP A 88 -13.98 -0.65 -1.03
C TRP A 88 -14.50 0.63 -1.67
N SER A 89 -15.81 0.86 -1.52
CA SER A 89 -16.49 2.13 -1.72
C SER A 89 -17.76 2.13 -0.87
N ASP A 90 -18.26 3.29 -0.45
CA ASP A 90 -19.49 3.39 0.33
C ASP A 90 -20.47 4.35 -0.36
N THR A 91 -21.77 4.19 -0.09
CA THR A 91 -22.83 5.12 -0.52
C THR A 91 -23.35 5.97 0.64
N THR A 92 -22.96 5.65 1.87
CA THR A 92 -23.36 6.36 3.09
C THR A 92 -22.77 7.77 3.07
N SER A 93 -23.65 8.78 3.08
CA SER A 93 -23.27 10.17 2.86
C SER A 93 -22.21 10.70 3.82
N THR A 94 -22.08 10.16 5.04
CA THR A 94 -21.10 10.64 6.02
C THR A 94 -19.66 10.15 5.78
N ARG A 95 -19.41 9.26 4.81
CA ARG A 95 -18.09 8.60 4.64
C ARG A 95 -17.79 8.11 3.21
N ASN A 96 -18.36 8.76 2.20
CA ASN A 96 -18.34 8.27 0.82
C ASN A 96 -17.49 9.11 -0.15
N THR A 97 -16.73 10.09 0.33
CA THR A 97 -15.96 10.98 -0.54
C THR A 97 -14.69 11.49 0.11
N ASN A 98 -13.80 12.07 -0.69
CA ASN A 98 -12.52 12.66 -0.26
C ASN A 98 -11.75 11.71 0.68
N ILE A 99 -11.53 10.48 0.22
CA ILE A 99 -10.84 9.45 1.00
C ILE A 99 -9.32 9.70 1.01
N TRP A 100 -8.72 9.71 2.20
CA TRP A 100 -7.30 9.97 2.45
C TRP A 100 -6.66 8.97 3.41
N ALA A 101 -5.32 8.93 3.39
CA ALA A 101 -4.44 8.20 4.30
C ALA A 101 -4.94 6.81 4.67
N PRO A 102 -5.17 5.94 3.67
CA PRO A 102 -5.56 4.58 3.97
C PRO A 102 -4.37 3.74 4.46
N GLU A 103 -4.59 2.96 5.50
CA GLU A 103 -3.60 2.04 6.07
C GLU A 103 -4.20 0.65 6.27
N ILE A 104 -3.40 -0.41 6.17
CA ILE A 104 -3.83 -1.78 6.50
C ILE A 104 -2.98 -2.39 7.62
N HIS A 105 -3.64 -2.82 8.69
CA HIS A 105 -3.00 -3.45 9.84
C HIS A 105 -3.52 -4.86 10.04
N ARG A 106 -2.67 -5.79 10.46
CA ARG A 106 -3.07 -7.18 10.67
C ARG A 106 -3.19 -7.51 12.16
N PHE A 107 -4.37 -7.94 12.58
CA PHE A 107 -4.63 -8.41 13.95
C PHE A 107 -5.51 -9.65 13.93
N ASN A 108 -5.22 -10.64 14.79
CA ASN A 108 -6.08 -11.81 15.02
C ASN A 108 -6.52 -12.56 13.73
N GLY A 109 -5.67 -12.61 12.70
CA GLY A 109 -5.97 -13.29 11.43
C GLY A 109 -6.78 -12.46 10.41
N HIS A 110 -7.11 -11.22 10.75
CA HIS A 110 -7.83 -10.28 9.88
C HIS A 110 -6.96 -9.06 9.55
N TRP A 111 -7.29 -8.42 8.43
CA TRP A 111 -6.79 -7.12 8.04
C TRP A 111 -7.81 -6.04 8.40
N TYR A 112 -7.33 -4.95 8.97
CA TYR A 112 -8.11 -3.79 9.32
C TYR A 112 -7.64 -2.63 8.47
N LEU A 113 -8.56 -2.05 7.71
CA LEU A 113 -8.27 -0.93 6.81
C LEU A 113 -8.80 0.35 7.46
N TYR A 114 -7.88 1.24 7.86
CA TYR A 114 -8.19 2.56 8.43
C TYR A 114 -8.10 3.60 7.32
N TYR A 115 -9.00 4.56 7.30
CA TYR A 115 -8.99 5.62 6.29
C TYR A 115 -9.74 6.86 6.80
N SER A 116 -9.32 8.03 6.33
CA SER A 116 -10.08 9.27 6.50
C SER A 116 -11.12 9.39 5.38
N ALA A 117 -12.35 9.77 5.70
CA ALA A 117 -13.36 10.09 4.68
C ALA A 117 -14.21 11.27 5.10
N GLY A 118 -14.63 12.06 4.11
CA GLY A 118 -15.52 13.19 4.29
C GLY A 118 -16.98 12.85 4.00
N GLN A 119 -17.84 13.83 4.30
CA GLN A 119 -19.26 13.79 4.01
C GLN A 119 -19.55 14.24 2.56
N GLY A 120 -20.31 13.44 1.83
CA GLY A 120 -20.83 13.76 0.50
C GLY A 120 -21.69 15.02 0.50
N GLY A 121 -21.44 15.91 -0.45
CA GLY A 121 -22.12 17.20 -0.58
C GLY A 121 -21.55 18.31 0.31
N THR A 122 -20.60 18.01 1.21
CA THR A 122 -19.87 19.01 1.98
C THR A 122 -18.64 19.47 1.21
N ALA A 123 -18.24 20.74 1.39
CA ALA A 123 -16.96 21.24 0.88
C ALA A 123 -15.84 20.30 1.33
N CYS A 124 -14.87 20.08 0.44
CA CYS A 124 -13.75 19.25 0.84
C CYS A 124 -13.12 19.84 2.08
N CYS A 125 -12.81 18.87 2.94
CA CYS A 125 -11.73 18.92 3.91
C CYS A 125 -12.18 19.36 5.32
N ASP A 126 -13.47 19.68 5.48
CA ASP A 126 -14.05 20.15 6.76
C ASP A 126 -14.73 19.03 7.57
N SER A 127 -15.01 17.88 6.96
CA SER A 127 -15.88 16.83 7.53
C SER A 127 -15.18 15.51 7.79
N GLN A 128 -13.86 15.45 7.63
CA GLN A 128 -13.14 14.18 7.65
C GLN A 128 -13.14 13.52 9.02
N ARG A 129 -13.49 12.24 9.02
CA ARG A 129 -13.39 11.36 10.18
C ARG A 129 -12.63 10.11 9.79
N THR A 130 -11.98 9.52 10.79
CA THR A 130 -11.36 8.21 10.67
C THR A 130 -12.45 7.13 10.70
N HIS A 131 -12.30 6.17 9.81
CA HIS A 131 -13.15 5.00 9.65
C HIS A 131 -12.31 3.74 9.60
N VAL A 132 -12.92 2.61 9.96
CA VAL A 132 -12.25 1.30 9.95
C VAL A 132 -13.12 0.23 9.30
N LEU A 133 -12.48 -0.57 8.46
CA LEU A 133 -13.03 -1.78 7.85
C LEU A 133 -12.31 -3.01 8.39
N GLU A 134 -12.94 -4.18 8.32
CA GLU A 134 -12.36 -5.48 8.67
C GLU A 134 -12.51 -6.44 7.48
N SER A 135 -11.43 -7.12 7.11
CA SER A 135 -11.45 -8.14 6.06
C SER A 135 -12.16 -9.42 6.54
N ALA A 136 -12.81 -10.13 5.62
CA ALA A 136 -13.44 -11.42 5.93
C ALA A 136 -12.43 -12.52 6.31
N GLY A 137 -11.15 -12.35 6.00
CA GLY A 137 -10.10 -13.31 6.32
C GLY A 137 -8.70 -12.76 6.05
N THR A 138 -7.79 -13.63 5.62
CA THR A 138 -6.35 -13.33 5.57
C THR A 138 -5.88 -12.62 4.30
N ASP A 139 -6.74 -12.39 3.31
CA ASP A 139 -6.40 -11.70 2.06
C ASP A 139 -6.48 -10.18 2.26
N PRO A 140 -5.38 -9.41 2.08
CA PRO A 140 -5.40 -7.95 2.20
C PRO A 140 -6.34 -7.26 1.18
N LEU A 141 -6.75 -7.92 0.09
CA LEU A 141 -7.75 -7.36 -0.83
C LEU A 141 -9.18 -7.42 -0.28
N GLY A 142 -9.41 -8.17 0.80
CA GLY A 142 -10.70 -8.27 1.48
C GLY A 142 -11.43 -9.61 1.21
N PRO A 143 -12.77 -9.62 1.05
CA PRO A 143 -13.65 -8.45 1.03
C PRO A 143 -13.73 -7.81 2.42
N TYR A 144 -14.00 -6.52 2.45
CA TYR A 144 -14.07 -5.73 3.67
C TYR A 144 -15.50 -5.51 4.14
N THR A 145 -15.69 -5.37 5.46
CA THR A 145 -16.94 -4.96 6.11
C THR A 145 -16.68 -3.72 6.95
N TYR A 146 -17.57 -2.73 6.88
CA TYR A 146 -17.47 -1.52 7.70
C TYR A 146 -17.69 -1.83 9.18
N LYS A 147 -16.80 -1.31 10.04
CA LYS A 147 -16.87 -1.54 11.51
C LYS A 147 -17.26 -0.31 12.30
N GLY A 148 -16.85 0.88 11.87
CA GLY A 148 -17.22 2.09 12.59
C GLY A 148 -16.41 3.32 12.20
N SER A 149 -16.79 4.45 12.78
CA SER A 149 -15.94 5.64 12.83
C SER A 149 -15.23 5.70 14.17
N LEU A 150 -13.96 6.06 14.13
CA LEU A 150 -13.13 6.24 15.31
C LEU A 150 -12.95 7.74 15.54
N THR A 151 -13.55 8.23 16.62
CA THR A 151 -13.59 9.66 16.96
C THR A 151 -13.78 9.84 18.47
N GLY A 152 -13.67 11.08 18.96
CA GLY A 152 -13.69 11.43 20.36
C GLY A 152 -14.57 12.64 20.67
N SER A 153 -15.10 12.70 21.89
CA SER A 153 -16.00 13.75 22.37
C SER A 153 -15.30 15.10 22.54
N ASN A 154 -13.99 15.11 22.72
CA ASN A 154 -13.17 16.32 22.87
C ASN A 154 -12.46 16.74 21.58
N LEU A 155 -12.68 16.02 20.47
CA LEU A 155 -12.13 16.38 19.17
C LEU A 155 -13.03 17.39 18.47
N THR A 156 -12.44 18.47 17.95
CA THR A 156 -13.17 19.55 17.28
C THR A 156 -12.62 19.82 15.87
N PRO A 157 -13.45 20.35 14.95
CA PRO A 157 -14.90 20.46 15.04
C PRO A 157 -15.59 19.09 14.92
N GLY A 158 -16.53 18.79 15.82
CA GLY A 158 -17.46 17.65 15.70
C GLY A 158 -16.81 16.27 15.59
N GLY A 159 -15.69 16.02 16.26
CA GLY A 159 -14.99 14.75 16.22
C GLY A 159 -13.89 14.62 15.16
N TRP A 160 -13.40 15.73 14.59
CA TRP A 160 -12.40 15.71 13.52
C TRP A 160 -11.15 14.93 13.90
N LEU A 161 -10.83 13.90 13.11
CA LEU A 161 -9.68 13.02 13.25
C LEU A 161 -9.31 12.47 11.88
N ILE A 162 -8.07 12.66 11.46
CA ILE A 162 -7.54 12.12 10.20
C ILE A 162 -6.25 11.35 10.43
N ASP A 163 -5.82 10.65 9.38
CA ASP A 163 -4.51 10.03 9.24
C ASP A 163 -4.19 9.14 10.44
N ALA A 164 -5.11 8.22 10.74
CA ALA A 164 -5.02 7.43 11.95
C ALA A 164 -4.31 6.10 11.70
N SER A 165 -3.37 5.80 12.60
CA SER A 165 -2.66 4.53 12.66
C SER A 165 -2.88 3.84 14.01
N VAL A 166 -2.46 2.58 14.11
CA VAL A 166 -2.60 1.77 15.32
C VAL A 166 -1.25 1.55 15.97
N LEU A 167 -1.07 2.15 17.15
CA LEU A 167 0.10 1.95 18.00
C LEU A 167 -0.11 0.73 18.91
N GLN A 168 0.90 -0.13 18.98
CA GLN A 168 1.02 -1.23 19.92
C GLN A 168 2.04 -0.86 21.00
N ALA A 169 1.62 -0.80 22.26
CA ALA A 169 2.51 -0.53 23.37
C ALA A 169 2.07 -1.28 24.62
N ASN A 170 3.02 -1.90 25.33
CA ASN A 170 2.75 -2.67 26.56
C ASN A 170 1.66 -3.74 26.40
N GLY A 171 1.57 -4.37 25.23
CA GLY A 171 0.55 -5.38 24.92
C GLY A 171 -0.86 -4.82 24.66
N ASN A 172 -1.03 -3.50 24.59
CA ASN A 172 -2.30 -2.83 24.33
C ASN A 172 -2.30 -2.12 22.98
N LEU A 173 -3.50 -1.91 22.44
CA LEU A 173 -3.74 -1.13 21.23
C LEU A 173 -4.12 0.31 21.58
N TYR A 174 -3.63 1.25 20.78
CA TYR A 174 -3.98 2.66 20.85
C TYR A 174 -4.21 3.19 19.45
N LEU A 175 -5.25 3.99 19.27
CA LEU A 175 -5.43 4.77 18.05
C LEU A 175 -4.62 6.04 18.21
N VAL A 176 -3.69 6.28 17.26
CA VAL A 176 -3.00 7.55 17.11
C VAL A 176 -3.49 8.21 15.83
N GLY A 177 -3.63 9.53 15.83
CA GLY A 177 -4.06 10.26 14.64
C GLY A 177 -3.82 11.75 14.77
N SER A 178 -4.30 12.50 13.80
CA SER A 178 -4.21 13.96 13.75
C SER A 178 -5.56 14.60 14.11
N GLY A 179 -5.58 15.47 15.11
CA GLY A 179 -6.80 16.09 15.60
C GLY A 179 -6.60 17.44 16.28
N PHE A 180 -7.72 18.09 16.61
CA PHE A 180 -7.74 19.30 17.44
C PHE A 180 -8.46 19.01 18.74
N VAL A 181 -7.81 19.31 19.87
CA VAL A 181 -8.38 19.13 21.21
C VAL A 181 -8.33 20.47 21.93
N ASN A 182 -9.47 20.94 22.42
CA ASN A 182 -9.58 22.14 23.26
C ASN A 182 -8.87 23.39 22.68
N GLY A 183 -8.97 23.60 21.35
CA GLY A 183 -8.37 24.76 20.68
C GLY A 183 -6.87 24.62 20.40
N SER A 184 -6.30 23.42 20.54
CA SER A 184 -4.93 23.13 20.07
C SER A 184 -4.77 23.45 18.58
N ALA A 185 -3.53 23.64 18.13
CA ALA A 185 -3.20 23.45 16.72
C ALA A 185 -3.47 21.99 16.30
N GLN A 186 -3.44 21.70 14.99
CA GLN A 186 -3.53 20.32 14.51
C GLN A 186 -2.36 19.51 15.06
N SER A 187 -2.67 18.52 15.89
CA SER A 187 -1.73 17.86 16.79
C SER A 187 -1.90 16.35 16.73
N LEU A 188 -0.86 15.62 17.14
CA LEU A 188 -0.97 14.18 17.33
C LEU A 188 -1.74 13.89 18.61
N VAL A 189 -2.76 13.06 18.47
CA VAL A 189 -3.66 12.66 19.54
C VAL A 189 -3.70 11.14 19.67
N ILE A 190 -3.93 10.64 20.88
CA ILE A 190 -3.96 9.20 21.19
C ILE A 190 -5.18 8.83 22.05
N ALA A 191 -5.77 7.67 21.81
CA ALA A 191 -6.79 7.06 22.66
C ALA A 191 -6.59 5.54 22.76
N PRO A 192 -6.87 4.91 23.93
CA PRO A 192 -6.76 3.46 24.08
C PRO A 192 -7.85 2.73 23.30
N MET A 193 -7.54 1.52 22.83
CA MET A 193 -8.46 0.64 22.09
C MET A 193 -8.64 -0.69 22.83
N SER A 194 -9.84 -1.27 22.74
CA SER A 194 -10.15 -2.59 23.30
C SER A 194 -10.00 -3.71 22.27
N ASN A 195 -10.12 -3.35 20.99
CA ASN A 195 -9.88 -4.18 19.82
C ASN A 195 -9.55 -3.26 18.64
N PRO A 196 -9.16 -3.78 17.47
CA PRO A 196 -8.75 -2.96 16.32
C PRO A 196 -9.79 -1.95 15.81
N TYR A 197 -11.06 -2.04 16.19
CA TYR A 197 -12.10 -1.13 15.70
C TYR A 197 -12.95 -0.49 16.81
N THR A 198 -12.53 -0.59 18.07
CA THR A 198 -13.29 -0.07 19.22
C THR A 198 -12.39 0.70 20.18
N LEU A 199 -12.65 1.99 20.35
CA LEU A 199 -12.00 2.81 21.38
C LEU A 199 -12.48 2.41 22.77
N SER A 200 -11.55 2.31 23.73
CA SER A 200 -11.83 2.11 25.16
C SER A 200 -12.15 3.42 25.88
N SER A 201 -11.88 4.56 25.24
CA SER A 201 -12.17 5.91 25.74
C SER A 201 -12.61 6.80 24.58
N SER A 202 -13.64 7.62 24.80
CA SER A 202 -14.02 8.67 23.84
C SER A 202 -13.21 9.96 24.00
N THR A 203 -12.24 10.00 24.92
CA THR A 203 -11.38 11.16 25.16
C THR A 203 -9.98 10.88 24.64
N PHE A 204 -9.51 11.79 23.78
CA PHE A 204 -8.16 11.75 23.22
C PHE A 204 -7.21 12.65 24.00
N THR A 205 -5.97 12.20 24.17
CA THR A 205 -4.87 12.98 24.74
C THR A 205 -3.96 13.52 23.64
N VAL A 206 -3.57 14.79 23.73
CA VAL A 206 -2.55 15.39 22.85
C VAL A 206 -1.16 14.93 23.29
N ILE A 207 -0.44 14.19 22.44
CA ILE A 207 0.94 13.72 22.73
C ILE A 207 2.02 14.55 22.02
N SER A 208 1.66 15.30 20.99
CA SER A 208 2.57 16.23 20.33
C SER A 208 1.81 17.34 19.62
N SER A 209 2.27 18.58 19.83
CA SER A 209 1.81 19.76 19.09
C SER A 209 2.96 20.41 18.33
N PRO A 210 2.69 21.09 17.20
CA PRO A 210 3.71 21.81 16.43
C PRO A 210 4.26 22.99 17.26
N THR A 211 5.37 22.77 17.94
CA THR A 211 6.02 23.72 18.85
C THR A 211 7.30 24.32 18.27
N LEU A 212 7.92 23.62 17.33
CA LEU A 212 9.20 23.99 16.73
C LEU A 212 8.96 24.78 15.43
N ASP A 213 9.85 25.71 15.10
CA ASP A 213 9.67 26.58 13.94
C ASP A 213 9.57 25.81 12.62
N TRP A 214 10.32 24.71 12.49
CA TRP A 214 10.29 23.84 11.31
C TRP A 214 8.99 23.03 11.18
N GLU A 215 8.17 22.95 12.24
CA GLU A 215 6.85 22.30 12.22
C GLU A 215 5.72 23.24 11.77
N ARG A 216 6.04 24.53 11.53
CA ARG A 216 5.05 25.61 11.34
C ARG A 216 5.19 26.33 10.00
N VAL A 217 5.91 25.76 9.04
CA VAL A 217 6.05 26.36 7.70
C VAL A 217 4.72 26.24 6.97
N GLY A 218 4.15 27.38 6.58
CA GLY A 218 2.81 27.46 5.97
C GLY A 218 1.67 27.35 6.98
N ALA A 219 1.65 26.31 7.81
CA ALA A 219 0.69 26.11 8.90
C ALA A 219 1.27 25.25 10.03
N PRO A 220 0.82 25.42 11.29
CA PRO A 220 1.23 24.59 12.42
C PRO A 220 0.52 23.24 12.38
N VAL A 221 1.18 22.21 11.85
CA VAL A 221 0.60 20.87 11.68
C VAL A 221 1.53 19.81 12.24
N ASN A 222 0.98 18.86 13.02
CA ASN A 222 1.52 17.51 13.18
C ASN A 222 0.44 16.51 12.75
N GLU A 223 0.72 15.63 11.79
CA GLU A 223 -0.23 14.65 11.25
C GLU A 223 0.45 13.38 10.73
N GLY A 224 -0.31 12.39 10.23
CA GLY A 224 0.23 11.10 9.77
C GLY A 224 1.20 10.42 10.75
N PRO A 225 0.80 10.16 12.01
CA PRO A 225 1.60 9.42 12.98
C PRO A 225 1.79 7.96 12.57
N GLU A 226 3.04 7.54 12.46
CA GLU A 226 3.44 6.22 11.95
C GLU A 226 4.30 5.47 12.97
N PRO A 227 3.76 4.42 13.63
CA PRO A 227 4.51 3.64 14.62
C PRO A 227 5.67 2.86 14.00
N LEU A 228 6.82 2.88 14.69
CA LEU A 228 8.01 2.13 14.29
C LEU A 228 8.67 1.49 15.52
N TYR A 229 9.00 0.21 15.43
CA TYR A 229 9.52 -0.56 16.57
C TYR A 229 10.92 -1.10 16.28
N HIS A 230 11.82 -0.98 17.25
CA HIS A 230 13.17 -1.53 17.13
C HIS A 230 13.80 -1.81 18.49
N ASN A 231 14.29 -3.04 18.70
CA ASN A 231 14.96 -3.47 19.92
C ASN A 231 14.21 -3.11 21.21
N GLY A 232 12.89 -3.32 21.21
CA GLY A 232 12.00 -3.02 22.35
C GLY A 232 11.67 -1.53 22.53
N ARG A 233 12.16 -0.65 21.66
CA ARG A 233 11.84 0.78 21.64
C ARG A 233 10.68 1.05 20.68
N THR A 234 9.93 2.09 20.99
CA THR A 234 8.77 2.53 20.22
C THR A 234 8.99 3.97 19.77
N PHE A 235 9.00 4.18 18.47
CA PHE A 235 9.07 5.47 17.82
C PHE A 235 7.75 5.77 17.12
N LEU A 236 7.48 7.05 16.92
CA LEU A 236 6.37 7.54 16.11
C LEU A 236 6.92 8.60 15.16
N SER A 237 7.04 8.30 13.86
CA SER A 237 7.26 9.38 12.89
C SER A 237 5.97 10.12 12.66
N TYR A 238 6.06 11.38 12.24
CA TYR A 238 4.88 12.18 11.92
C TYR A 238 5.26 13.26 10.91
N SER A 239 4.30 13.70 10.13
CA SER A 239 4.45 14.81 9.22
C SER A 239 4.27 16.14 9.92
N ALA A 240 5.06 17.15 9.54
CA ALA A 240 4.94 18.50 10.06
C ALA A 240 4.98 19.55 8.95
N SER A 241 4.52 20.76 9.28
CA SER A 241 4.28 21.87 8.35
C SER A 241 3.13 21.60 7.37
N TYR A 242 2.75 22.59 6.56
CA TYR A 242 1.63 22.46 5.63
C TYR A 242 2.04 21.75 4.34
N CYS A 243 1.26 20.74 3.93
CA CYS A 243 1.49 19.96 2.71
C CYS A 243 1.51 20.78 1.41
N GLN A 244 1.00 22.03 1.40
CA GLN A 244 1.11 22.91 0.24
C GLN A 244 2.52 23.47 0.02
N THR A 245 3.41 23.29 0.98
CA THR A 245 4.79 23.79 0.94
C THR A 245 5.76 22.69 0.53
N ALA A 246 6.92 23.08 0.01
CA ALA A 246 8.04 22.16 -0.21
C ALA A 246 8.63 21.58 1.09
N ASP A 247 8.25 22.15 2.24
CA ASP A 247 8.81 21.87 3.56
C ASP A 247 7.92 20.95 4.41
N TYR A 248 6.91 20.33 3.81
CA TYR A 248 6.24 19.18 4.42
C TYR A 248 7.26 18.05 4.64
N LYS A 249 7.48 17.63 5.90
CA LYS A 249 8.62 16.78 6.27
C LYS A 249 8.35 15.96 7.54
N LEU A 250 9.21 14.99 7.84
CA LEU A 250 8.99 14.09 8.98
C LEU A 250 9.72 14.54 10.25
N GLY A 251 8.98 14.53 11.36
CA GLY A 251 9.45 14.56 12.75
C GLY A 251 9.44 13.18 13.39
N GLN A 252 9.83 13.12 14.66
CA GLN A 252 9.85 11.88 15.44
C GLN A 252 9.55 12.12 16.92
N LEU A 253 8.74 11.25 17.51
CA LEU A 253 8.65 11.01 18.94
C LEU A 253 9.25 9.64 19.29
N GLU A 254 9.77 9.52 20.50
CA GLU A 254 10.12 8.24 21.13
C GLU A 254 9.35 8.09 22.44
N LEU A 255 8.74 6.92 22.66
CA LEU A 255 8.14 6.56 23.94
C LEU A 255 9.25 6.15 24.91
N THR A 256 9.62 7.05 25.81
CA THR A 256 10.67 6.83 26.83
C THR A 256 10.09 6.57 28.23
N GLY A 257 8.83 6.97 28.46
CA GLY A 257 8.06 6.61 29.65
C GLY A 257 7.28 5.30 29.49
N SER A 258 6.55 4.91 30.53
CA SER A 258 5.77 3.66 30.54
C SER A 258 4.33 3.81 30.06
N ASP A 259 3.75 5.02 30.05
CA ASP A 259 2.35 5.25 29.69
C ASP A 259 2.25 6.04 28.38
N PRO A 260 1.83 5.42 27.26
CA PRO A 260 1.63 6.09 25.98
C PRO A 260 0.58 7.22 26.03
N LEU A 261 -0.37 7.17 26.96
CA LEU A 261 -1.41 8.19 27.12
C LEU A 261 -0.91 9.42 27.87
N ASN A 262 0.27 9.36 28.50
CA ASN A 262 0.88 10.49 29.18
C ASN A 262 1.82 11.23 28.20
N PRO A 263 1.57 12.51 27.89
CA PRO A 263 2.43 13.29 27.00
C PRO A 263 3.89 13.37 27.48
N ALA A 264 4.13 13.34 28.80
CA ALA A 264 5.48 13.37 29.36
C ALA A 264 6.27 12.06 29.14
N SER A 265 5.61 10.97 28.71
CA SER A 265 6.29 9.74 28.31
C SER A 265 6.92 9.83 26.92
N TRP A 266 6.65 10.89 26.16
CA TRP A 266 7.13 11.06 24.79
C TRP A 266 8.26 12.08 24.72
N THR A 267 9.39 11.67 24.14
CA THR A 267 10.52 12.57 23.84
C THR A 267 10.45 12.98 22.38
N LYS A 268 10.27 14.28 22.12
CA LYS A 268 10.25 14.85 20.76
C LYS A 268 11.66 15.15 20.25
N LYS A 269 11.99 14.68 19.04
CA LYS A 269 13.21 15.07 18.33
C LYS A 269 13.12 16.55 17.93
N GLN A 270 14.16 17.32 18.24
CA GLN A 270 14.18 18.78 18.02
C GLN A 270 14.46 19.18 16.56
N THR A 271 14.85 18.23 15.71
CA THR A 271 15.15 18.44 14.29
C THR A 271 14.35 17.46 13.43
N PRO A 272 14.06 17.79 12.15
CA PRO A 272 13.48 16.85 11.22
C PRO A 272 14.33 15.58 11.08
N VAL A 273 13.68 14.45 10.81
CA VAL A 273 14.33 13.15 10.58
C VAL A 273 14.30 12.73 9.10
N PHE A 274 13.47 13.37 8.29
CA PHE A 274 13.41 13.19 6.84
C PHE A 274 12.83 14.44 6.18
N GLN A 275 13.50 15.00 5.18
CA GLN A 275 13.11 16.29 4.60
C GLN A 275 13.55 16.40 3.14
N ARG A 276 13.03 17.42 2.43
CA ARG A 276 13.32 17.70 1.02
C ARG A 276 14.80 17.58 0.64
N SER A 277 15.04 17.13 -0.59
CA SER A 277 16.35 17.07 -1.24
C SER A 277 16.30 17.89 -2.51
N ASP A 278 16.78 19.13 -2.46
CA ASP A 278 16.73 20.05 -3.59
C ASP A 278 17.60 19.58 -4.76
N THR A 279 18.78 19.02 -4.45
CA THR A 279 19.67 18.41 -5.45
C THR A 279 19.05 17.18 -6.10
N GLY A 280 18.23 16.43 -5.37
CA GLY A 280 17.48 15.29 -5.88
C GLY A 280 16.11 15.65 -6.49
N GLY A 281 15.70 16.93 -6.49
CA GLY A 281 14.38 17.35 -6.94
C GLY A 281 13.23 16.71 -6.14
N VAL A 282 13.42 16.49 -4.83
CA VAL A 282 12.43 15.86 -3.96
C VAL A 282 11.90 16.86 -2.96
N TYR A 283 10.61 17.17 -3.02
CA TYR A 283 9.99 18.21 -2.20
C TYR A 283 8.79 17.66 -1.43
N GLY A 284 8.58 18.18 -0.22
CA GLY A 284 7.47 17.78 0.63
C GLY A 284 7.41 16.29 0.99
N PRO A 285 8.52 15.59 1.36
CA PRO A 285 8.48 14.18 1.74
C PRO A 285 7.90 13.97 3.15
N GLY A 286 6.66 14.41 3.35
CA GLY A 286 5.85 14.02 4.51
C GLY A 286 5.00 12.79 4.17
N HIS A 287 4.23 12.35 5.17
CA HIS A 287 3.43 11.13 5.28
C HIS A 287 4.13 9.87 4.75
N ASN A 288 4.34 8.92 5.64
CA ASN A 288 5.12 7.73 5.35
C ASN A 288 4.41 6.47 5.82
N GLY A 289 5.06 5.34 5.62
CA GLY A 289 4.79 4.07 6.26
C GLY A 289 6.09 3.28 6.31
N PHE A 290 6.07 2.13 6.98
CA PHE A 290 7.23 1.26 7.09
C PHE A 290 6.87 -0.16 6.68
N PHE A 291 7.81 -0.85 6.05
CA PHE A 291 7.67 -2.28 5.76
C PHE A 291 9.02 -2.98 5.91
N THR A 292 8.97 -4.30 6.03
CA THR A 292 10.16 -5.15 6.12
C THR A 292 10.38 -5.86 4.79
N SER A 293 11.63 -6.14 4.44
CA SER A 293 11.94 -7.00 3.29
C SER A 293 11.32 -8.40 3.44
N PRO A 294 11.08 -9.13 2.32
CA PRO A 294 10.53 -10.48 2.33
C PRO A 294 11.20 -11.48 3.28
N ASP A 295 12.52 -11.36 3.47
CA ASP A 295 13.29 -12.23 4.37
C ASP A 295 13.37 -11.72 5.82
N GLY A 296 12.78 -10.57 6.13
CA GLY A 296 12.76 -9.99 7.47
C GLY A 296 14.03 -9.22 7.87
N THR A 297 15.01 -9.05 6.97
CA THR A 297 16.35 -8.56 7.35
C THR A 297 16.58 -7.06 7.13
N GLU A 298 15.72 -6.40 6.36
CA GLU A 298 15.86 -4.98 6.02
C GLU A 298 14.63 -4.18 6.42
N ASN A 299 14.85 -2.91 6.78
CA ASN A 299 13.78 -1.98 7.10
C ASN A 299 13.65 -0.94 5.98
N TRP A 300 12.43 -0.67 5.57
CA TRP A 300 12.12 0.19 4.44
C TRP A 300 11.12 1.26 4.83
N ILE A 301 11.32 2.46 4.28
CA ILE A 301 10.34 3.54 4.36
C ILE A 301 9.64 3.63 3.00
N VAL A 302 8.30 3.68 3.03
CA VAL A 302 7.47 4.14 1.91
C VAL A 302 7.02 5.56 2.23
N TYR A 303 7.06 6.47 1.26
CA TYR A 303 6.74 7.88 1.49
C TYR A 303 6.24 8.51 0.21
N HIS A 304 5.45 9.58 0.33
CA HIS A 304 5.14 10.39 -0.85
C HIS A 304 6.13 11.54 -1.00
N ALA A 305 6.29 12.06 -2.21
CA ALA A 305 6.91 13.36 -2.43
C ALA A 305 6.50 13.96 -3.77
N ASN A 306 6.76 15.27 -3.90
CA ASN A 306 6.62 16.04 -5.13
C ASN A 306 7.96 16.15 -5.87
N SER A 307 7.87 16.33 -7.19
CA SER A 307 9.03 16.63 -8.07
C SER A 307 9.20 18.14 -8.35
N SER A 308 8.37 18.96 -7.71
CA SER A 308 8.43 20.42 -7.78
C SER A 308 8.20 21.01 -6.38
N ALA A 309 8.91 22.09 -6.05
CA ALA A 309 8.70 22.84 -4.82
C ALA A 309 7.28 23.42 -4.70
N SER A 310 6.56 23.55 -5.82
CA SER A 310 5.16 24.01 -5.89
C SER A 310 4.13 22.88 -6.03
N GLY A 311 4.51 21.62 -5.83
CA GLY A 311 3.64 20.46 -6.10
C GLY A 311 2.45 20.30 -5.13
N GLY A 312 2.60 20.75 -3.89
CA GLY A 312 1.52 20.82 -2.91
C GLY A 312 0.86 19.48 -2.52
N CYS A 313 -0.38 19.54 -2.02
CA CYS A 313 -1.11 18.40 -1.42
C CYS A 313 -1.86 17.52 -2.44
N GLY A 314 -1.67 17.73 -3.76
CA GLY A 314 -2.56 17.16 -4.78
C GLY A 314 -2.19 15.76 -5.29
N ASN A 315 -2.90 15.34 -6.35
CA ASN A 315 -2.71 14.08 -7.07
C ASN A 315 -1.36 13.95 -7.80
N GLY A 316 -0.58 15.01 -7.88
CA GLY A 316 0.78 15.00 -8.44
C GLY A 316 1.83 14.37 -7.53
N ARG A 317 1.50 14.11 -6.25
CA ARG A 317 2.38 13.40 -5.32
C ARG A 317 2.61 11.96 -5.80
N THR A 318 3.87 11.56 -5.77
CA THR A 318 4.33 10.22 -6.16
C THR A 318 4.63 9.37 -4.93
N THR A 319 4.32 8.07 -4.98
CA THR A 319 4.78 7.11 -3.96
C THR A 319 6.19 6.65 -4.27
N ARG A 320 7.06 6.65 -3.26
CA ARG A 320 8.47 6.27 -3.34
C ARG A 320 8.80 5.33 -2.19
N ALA A 321 9.85 4.53 -2.34
CA ALA A 321 10.40 3.76 -1.23
C ALA A 321 11.92 3.81 -1.25
N GLN A 322 12.53 3.58 -0.08
CA GLN A 322 13.97 3.33 0.07
C GLN A 322 14.25 2.54 1.34
N LYS A 323 15.34 1.77 1.33
CA LYS A 323 15.89 1.12 2.53
C LYS A 323 16.38 2.20 3.50
N PHE A 324 16.17 1.97 4.80
CA PHE A 324 16.75 2.78 5.85
C PHE A 324 17.57 1.95 6.84
N THR A 325 18.35 2.62 7.68
CA THR A 325 19.24 1.97 8.65
C THR A 325 19.01 2.49 10.06
N TRP A 326 19.70 1.90 11.03
CA TRP A 326 19.63 2.33 12.43
C TRP A 326 20.96 2.97 12.82
N ASN A 327 20.89 4.11 13.51
CA ASN A 327 22.05 4.76 14.09
C ASN A 327 22.64 3.91 15.23
N ALA A 328 23.88 4.18 15.61
CA ALA A 328 24.54 3.48 16.72
C ALA A 328 23.80 3.65 18.07
N ASP A 329 23.05 4.74 18.23
CA ASP A 329 22.20 4.99 19.40
C ASP A 329 20.82 4.30 19.32
N GLY A 330 20.57 3.52 18.25
CA GLY A 330 19.33 2.78 18.00
C GLY A 330 18.16 3.61 17.47
N THR A 331 18.36 4.90 17.16
CA THR A 331 17.34 5.71 16.47
C THR A 331 17.33 5.42 14.97
N PRO A 332 16.20 5.56 14.25
CA PRO A 332 16.16 5.30 12.82
C PRO A 332 16.88 6.39 12.03
N ASN A 333 17.50 5.98 10.93
CA ASN A 333 18.16 6.83 9.95
C ASN A 333 17.55 6.58 8.56
N PHE A 334 16.59 7.42 8.20
CA PHE A 334 15.88 7.38 6.92
C PHE A 334 16.74 7.84 5.73
N GLY A 335 17.89 8.47 5.98
CA GLY A 335 18.76 9.02 4.95
C GLY A 335 18.15 10.24 4.24
N THR A 336 18.56 10.45 2.99
CA THR A 336 18.02 11.51 2.12
C THR A 336 16.99 10.93 1.16
N PRO A 337 15.85 11.59 0.90
CA PRO A 337 14.87 11.12 -0.06
C PRO A 337 15.47 10.95 -1.45
N VAL A 338 15.22 9.80 -2.06
CA VAL A 338 15.77 9.46 -3.39
C VAL A 338 14.97 10.12 -4.52
N ALA A 339 15.69 10.61 -5.52
CA ALA A 339 15.16 11.20 -6.75
C ALA A 339 14.37 10.18 -7.59
N LEU A 340 13.45 10.68 -8.42
CA LEU A 340 12.80 9.84 -9.43
C LEU A 340 13.81 9.37 -10.49
N GLY A 341 13.57 8.20 -11.08
CA GLY A 341 14.45 7.64 -12.12
C GLY A 341 15.73 6.98 -11.58
N THR A 342 16.06 7.17 -10.30
CA THR A 342 17.16 6.45 -9.65
C THR A 342 16.81 4.98 -9.49
N THR A 343 17.64 4.10 -10.05
CA THR A 343 17.53 2.66 -9.85
C THR A 343 18.23 2.27 -8.55
N LEU A 344 17.54 1.53 -7.70
CA LEU A 344 18.01 1.05 -6.41
C LEU A 344 17.95 -0.49 -6.36
N PRO A 345 18.79 -1.15 -5.54
CA PRO A 345 18.61 -2.56 -5.23
C PRO A 345 17.22 -2.80 -4.61
N GLY A 346 16.56 -3.91 -4.96
CA GLY A 346 15.27 -4.26 -4.37
C GLY A 346 15.40 -4.83 -2.96
N PRO A 347 14.28 -4.97 -2.22
CA PRO A 347 14.26 -5.57 -0.90
C PRO A 347 14.81 -7.01 -0.91
N SER A 348 15.65 -7.34 0.05
CA SER A 348 16.26 -8.67 0.15
C SER A 348 15.23 -9.79 0.33
N GLY A 349 15.52 -10.97 -0.24
CA GLY A 349 14.58 -12.10 -0.22
C GLY A 349 13.47 -12.03 -1.29
N GLU A 350 13.43 -10.97 -2.11
CA GLU A 350 12.54 -10.91 -3.27
C GLU A 350 13.03 -11.87 -4.37
N THR A 351 12.28 -12.95 -4.63
CA THR A 351 12.67 -14.01 -5.57
C THR A 351 11.84 -14.05 -6.86
N ALA A 352 10.65 -13.43 -6.84
CA ALA A 352 9.75 -13.42 -7.97
C ALA A 352 10.33 -12.65 -9.17
N ALA A 353 9.76 -12.89 -10.34
CA ALA A 353 10.01 -12.05 -11.50
C ALA A 353 9.05 -10.85 -11.50
N THR A 354 9.54 -9.69 -11.91
CA THR A 354 8.72 -8.47 -12.02
C THR A 354 7.68 -8.64 -13.14
N PRO A 355 6.38 -8.57 -12.83
CA PRO A 355 5.35 -8.69 -13.86
C PRO A 355 5.39 -7.53 -14.86
N THR A 356 5.18 -7.84 -16.13
CA THR A 356 5.09 -6.87 -17.22
C THR A 356 3.66 -6.76 -17.77
N ALA A 357 2.82 -7.76 -17.52
CA ALA A 357 1.42 -7.83 -17.91
C ALA A 357 0.64 -8.80 -17.02
N TYR A 358 -0.64 -8.98 -17.33
CA TYR A 358 -1.56 -9.89 -16.65
C TYR A 358 -2.31 -10.76 -17.65
N THR A 359 -2.57 -11.99 -17.26
CA THR A 359 -3.56 -12.84 -17.90
C THR A 359 -4.83 -12.82 -17.07
N LEU A 360 -5.97 -12.56 -17.72
CA LEU A 360 -7.27 -12.51 -17.06
C LEU A 360 -7.97 -13.87 -17.23
N VAL A 361 -8.08 -14.62 -16.14
CA VAL A 361 -8.65 -15.98 -16.15
C VAL A 361 -10.07 -15.96 -15.61
N ASN A 362 -11.04 -16.35 -16.42
CA ASN A 362 -12.43 -16.42 -16.00
C ASN A 362 -12.64 -17.49 -14.91
N ARG A 363 -13.36 -17.14 -13.84
CA ARG A 363 -13.58 -18.03 -12.69
C ARG A 363 -14.44 -19.25 -13.05
N ASN A 364 -15.38 -19.11 -13.97
CA ASN A 364 -16.29 -20.20 -14.36
C ASN A 364 -15.60 -21.23 -15.26
N SER A 365 -14.92 -20.78 -16.31
CA SER A 365 -14.38 -21.65 -17.35
C SER A 365 -12.90 -22.01 -17.17
N GLY A 366 -12.15 -21.24 -16.36
CA GLY A 366 -10.69 -21.34 -16.29
C GLY A 366 -9.96 -20.88 -17.56
N LYS A 367 -10.67 -20.24 -18.50
CA LYS A 367 -10.14 -19.75 -19.77
C LYS A 367 -9.68 -18.29 -19.67
N CYS A 368 -8.83 -17.91 -20.61
CA CYS A 368 -8.19 -16.62 -20.67
C CYS A 368 -8.94 -15.65 -21.59
N LEU A 369 -8.99 -14.38 -21.20
CA LEU A 369 -9.42 -13.28 -22.07
C LEU A 369 -8.44 -13.11 -23.24
N ASP A 370 -8.94 -13.17 -24.46
CA ASP A 370 -8.15 -13.33 -25.68
C ASP A 370 -8.65 -12.38 -26.78
N VAL A 371 -7.75 -11.81 -27.57
CA VAL A 371 -8.09 -11.09 -28.81
C VAL A 371 -8.03 -12.07 -29.98
N GLU A 372 -9.14 -12.23 -30.70
CA GLU A 372 -9.28 -13.19 -31.80
C GLU A 372 -8.12 -13.11 -32.81
N GLY A 373 -7.38 -14.21 -32.92
CA GLY A 373 -6.24 -14.36 -33.82
C GLY A 373 -5.06 -13.42 -33.56
N GLY A 374 -5.08 -12.63 -32.47
CA GLY A 374 -4.11 -11.55 -32.24
C GLY A 374 -4.12 -10.49 -33.35
N SER A 375 -5.22 -10.34 -34.08
CA SER A 375 -5.38 -9.33 -35.14
C SER A 375 -5.18 -7.94 -34.56
N THR A 376 -4.63 -6.98 -35.32
CA THR A 376 -4.49 -5.57 -34.90
C THR A 376 -5.66 -4.69 -35.37
N ALA A 377 -6.65 -5.26 -36.05
CA ALA A 377 -7.76 -4.50 -36.60
C ALA A 377 -8.71 -4.01 -35.49
N ASN A 378 -9.13 -2.75 -35.61
CA ASN A 378 -10.21 -2.20 -34.81
C ASN A 378 -11.49 -3.01 -35.00
N GLY A 379 -12.15 -3.33 -33.89
CA GLY A 379 -13.37 -4.14 -33.87
C GLY A 379 -13.12 -5.65 -33.87
N THR A 380 -11.87 -6.11 -33.77
CA THR A 380 -11.58 -7.53 -33.54
C THR A 380 -12.18 -7.96 -32.20
N ASN A 381 -12.86 -9.10 -32.19
CA ASN A 381 -13.58 -9.61 -31.02
C ASN A 381 -12.63 -9.91 -29.84
N ILE A 382 -13.10 -9.68 -28.62
CA ILE A 382 -12.52 -10.23 -27.40
C ILE A 382 -13.40 -11.37 -26.91
N PHE A 383 -12.82 -12.55 -26.81
CA PHE A 383 -13.50 -13.80 -26.44
C PHE A 383 -12.69 -14.54 -25.37
N GLN A 384 -13.21 -15.67 -24.88
CA GLN A 384 -12.41 -16.56 -24.05
C GLN A 384 -11.79 -17.70 -24.86
N TRP A 385 -10.54 -18.04 -24.52
CA TRP A 385 -9.83 -19.17 -25.10
C TRP A 385 -9.02 -19.92 -24.05
N THR A 386 -8.68 -21.18 -24.33
CA THR A 386 -7.75 -21.93 -23.48
C THR A 386 -6.46 -21.14 -23.30
N CYS A 387 -5.97 -21.04 -22.07
CA CYS A 387 -4.77 -20.27 -21.77
C CYS A 387 -3.53 -20.88 -22.46
N THR A 388 -3.03 -20.23 -23.49
CA THR A 388 -1.86 -20.68 -24.29
C THR A 388 -0.57 -19.95 -23.87
N GLY A 389 -0.68 -18.85 -23.13
CA GLY A 389 0.44 -17.97 -22.81
C GLY A 389 0.83 -17.02 -23.94
N GLY A 390 0.08 -17.01 -25.04
CA GLY A 390 0.27 -16.08 -26.17
C GLY A 390 0.11 -14.62 -25.77
N THR A 391 0.79 -13.72 -26.47
CA THR A 391 0.75 -12.27 -26.20
C THR A 391 -0.63 -11.66 -26.43
N ASN A 392 -1.48 -12.28 -27.26
CA ASN A 392 -2.89 -11.92 -27.46
C ASN A 392 -3.76 -12.23 -26.23
N GLN A 393 -3.25 -12.98 -25.24
CA GLN A 393 -3.91 -13.26 -23.95
C GLN A 393 -3.27 -12.50 -22.77
N LYS A 394 -2.32 -11.61 -23.05
CA LYS A 394 -1.63 -10.79 -22.05
C LYS A 394 -2.10 -9.35 -22.16
N TRP A 395 -2.37 -8.74 -21.02
CA TRP A 395 -2.95 -7.41 -20.92
C TRP A 395 -2.17 -6.55 -19.94
N ARG A 396 -1.77 -5.35 -20.34
CA ARG A 396 -1.35 -4.30 -19.40
C ARG A 396 -2.58 -3.57 -18.90
N ILE A 397 -2.75 -3.48 -17.59
CA ILE A 397 -3.88 -2.79 -16.98
C ILE A 397 -3.35 -1.44 -16.47
N GLU A 398 -3.47 -0.43 -17.30
CA GLU A 398 -2.79 0.86 -17.12
C GLU A 398 -3.73 1.85 -16.43
N ASP A 399 -3.39 2.24 -15.21
CA ASP A 399 -4.10 3.23 -14.39
C ASP A 399 -4.17 4.59 -15.13
N GLN A 400 -5.36 5.18 -15.19
CA GLN A 400 -5.61 6.47 -15.86
C GLN A 400 -5.55 7.67 -14.91
N GLY A 401 -5.32 7.46 -13.61
CA GLY A 401 -5.21 8.53 -12.63
C GLY A 401 -6.56 9.09 -12.16
N ASP A 402 -7.66 8.39 -12.42
CA ASP A 402 -9.03 8.76 -12.05
C ASP A 402 -9.86 7.55 -11.56
N ASP A 403 -9.16 6.57 -10.96
CA ASP A 403 -9.73 5.31 -10.46
C ASP A 403 -10.32 4.41 -11.56
N THR A 404 -9.95 4.67 -12.82
CA THR A 404 -10.17 3.78 -13.96
C THR A 404 -8.84 3.31 -14.53
N SER A 405 -8.90 2.27 -15.35
CA SER A 405 -7.77 1.71 -16.09
C SER A 405 -8.18 1.46 -17.53
N ARG A 406 -7.22 1.47 -18.44
CA ARG A 406 -7.39 0.88 -19.77
C ARG A 406 -6.69 -0.48 -19.79
N LEU A 407 -7.29 -1.46 -20.45
CA LEU A 407 -6.71 -2.78 -20.63
C LEU A 407 -6.09 -2.84 -22.02
N VAL A 408 -4.76 -2.81 -22.12
CA VAL A 408 -4.01 -2.82 -23.38
C VAL A 408 -3.54 -4.23 -23.69
N ASN A 409 -3.93 -4.77 -24.84
CA ASN A 409 -3.44 -6.07 -25.29
C ASN A 409 -1.95 -5.99 -25.65
N VAL A 410 -1.16 -6.96 -25.19
CA VAL A 410 0.30 -6.95 -25.39
C VAL A 410 0.69 -7.26 -26.83
N ALA A 411 -0.07 -8.10 -27.55
CA ALA A 411 0.24 -8.40 -28.95
C ALA A 411 -0.06 -7.22 -29.88
N THR A 412 -1.17 -6.52 -29.65
CA THR A 412 -1.73 -5.59 -30.65
C THR A 412 -1.54 -4.12 -30.29
N GLY A 413 -1.37 -3.79 -29.01
CA GLY A 413 -1.41 -2.41 -28.51
C GLY A 413 -2.81 -1.79 -28.49
N GLY A 414 -3.85 -2.52 -28.94
CA GLY A 414 -5.25 -2.12 -28.85
C GLY A 414 -5.77 -2.22 -27.41
N VAL A 415 -6.83 -1.50 -27.11
CA VAL A 415 -7.49 -1.49 -25.80
C VAL A 415 -8.81 -2.24 -25.83
N MET A 416 -9.22 -2.80 -24.70
CA MET A 416 -10.61 -3.24 -24.50
C MET A 416 -11.59 -2.07 -24.69
N ASP A 417 -12.62 -2.27 -25.50
CA ASP A 417 -13.60 -1.28 -25.96
C ASP A 417 -14.99 -1.89 -25.88
N THR A 418 -15.95 -1.16 -25.32
CA THR A 418 -17.37 -1.54 -25.42
C THR A 418 -17.94 -1.04 -26.73
N ALA A 419 -18.43 -1.97 -27.56
CA ALA A 419 -18.87 -1.66 -28.92
C ALA A 419 -19.87 -0.49 -28.95
N ASP A 420 -19.54 0.49 -29.78
CA ASP A 420 -20.33 1.70 -30.06
C ASP A 420 -20.69 2.51 -28.81
N CYS A 421 -19.88 2.38 -27.75
CA CYS A 421 -20.14 2.90 -26.41
C CYS A 421 -21.55 2.58 -25.89
N SER A 422 -22.10 1.43 -26.30
CA SER A 422 -23.43 0.99 -25.87
C SER A 422 -23.50 0.83 -24.35
N THR A 423 -24.68 1.03 -23.78
CA THR A 423 -24.98 0.80 -22.37
C THR A 423 -25.90 -0.41 -22.16
N ALA A 424 -26.24 -1.13 -23.23
CA ALA A 424 -27.12 -2.30 -23.21
C ALA A 424 -26.37 -3.56 -22.75
N ASP A 425 -27.10 -4.47 -22.09
CA ASP A 425 -26.68 -5.85 -21.92
C ASP A 425 -26.51 -6.51 -23.29
N GLY A 426 -25.47 -7.32 -23.46
CA GLY A 426 -25.21 -7.95 -24.76
C GLY A 426 -24.23 -7.18 -25.64
N ALA A 427 -23.87 -5.94 -25.29
CA ALA A 427 -22.93 -5.20 -26.13
C ALA A 427 -21.54 -5.86 -26.08
N ASP A 428 -20.99 -6.07 -27.27
CA ASP A 428 -19.71 -6.74 -27.48
C ASP A 428 -18.55 -6.00 -26.80
N LEU A 429 -17.60 -6.76 -26.22
CA LEU A 429 -16.29 -6.24 -25.87
C LEU A 429 -15.33 -6.61 -26.99
N ARG A 430 -14.81 -5.60 -27.65
CA ARG A 430 -13.86 -5.74 -28.76
C ARG A 430 -12.56 -5.03 -28.41
N GLN A 431 -11.55 -5.18 -29.24
CA GLN A 431 -10.43 -4.25 -29.19
C GLN A 431 -10.64 -3.04 -30.10
N TRP A 432 -10.06 -1.92 -29.71
CA TRP A 432 -10.01 -0.73 -30.55
C TRP A 432 -8.74 0.09 -30.27
N SER A 433 -8.43 1.03 -31.14
CA SER A 433 -7.42 2.07 -30.87
C SER A 433 -7.86 2.92 -29.66
N TRP A 434 -6.92 3.41 -28.87
CA TRP A 434 -7.25 4.28 -27.73
C TRP A 434 -7.87 5.61 -28.18
N LEU A 435 -9.14 5.81 -27.84
CA LEU A 435 -9.94 7.02 -28.10
C LEU A 435 -10.06 7.92 -26.88
N ASN A 436 -9.61 7.45 -25.70
CA ASN A 436 -9.70 8.18 -24.44
C ASN A 436 -11.13 8.60 -24.05
N ASN A 437 -12.10 7.71 -24.27
CA ASN A 437 -13.49 7.91 -23.89
C ASN A 437 -13.89 6.96 -22.74
N LYS A 438 -15.09 7.15 -22.19
CA LYS A 438 -15.59 6.36 -21.05
C LYS A 438 -15.84 4.89 -21.38
N CYS A 439 -16.07 4.54 -22.64
CA CYS A 439 -16.39 3.17 -23.02
C CYS A 439 -15.14 2.27 -23.17
N GLN A 440 -13.93 2.85 -23.09
CA GLN A 440 -12.64 2.16 -23.04
C GLN A 440 -11.98 2.19 -21.64
N ARG A 441 -12.71 2.67 -20.63
CA ARG A 441 -12.24 2.84 -19.26
C ARG A 441 -12.95 1.85 -18.36
N PHE A 442 -12.17 1.07 -17.63
CA PHE A 442 -12.67 -0.01 -16.78
C PHE A 442 -12.11 0.09 -15.38
N ARG A 443 -12.90 -0.25 -14.38
CA ARG A 443 -12.46 -0.37 -13.00
C ARG A 443 -12.42 -1.84 -12.59
N PRO A 444 -11.25 -2.40 -12.25
CA PRO A 444 -11.17 -3.67 -11.55
C PRO A 444 -11.73 -3.48 -10.14
N VAL A 445 -12.81 -4.19 -9.81
CA VAL A 445 -13.43 -4.18 -8.48
C VAL A 445 -13.33 -5.56 -7.89
N PHE A 446 -12.77 -5.69 -6.69
CA PHE A 446 -12.64 -6.96 -5.99
C PHE A 446 -14.02 -7.59 -5.71
N THR A 447 -14.14 -8.91 -5.88
CA THR A 447 -15.43 -9.63 -5.78
C THR A 447 -15.44 -10.77 -4.77
N ALA A 448 -14.33 -11.46 -4.57
CA ALA A 448 -14.21 -12.63 -3.70
C ALA A 448 -12.74 -12.94 -3.39
N SER A 449 -12.49 -13.79 -2.39
CA SER A 449 -11.15 -14.32 -2.07
C SER A 449 -10.45 -14.95 -3.27
N GLY A 450 -9.13 -14.77 -3.40
CA GLY A 450 -8.33 -15.39 -4.46
C GLY A 450 -8.13 -14.52 -5.70
N ASP A 451 -7.98 -13.20 -5.50
CA ASP A 451 -7.66 -12.20 -6.54
C ASP A 451 -8.70 -12.06 -7.66
N TYR A 452 -9.97 -12.39 -7.41
CA TYR A 452 -11.04 -12.24 -8.41
C TYR A 452 -11.61 -10.84 -8.43
N VAL A 453 -11.61 -10.23 -9.61
CA VAL A 453 -12.22 -8.93 -9.88
C VAL A 453 -13.36 -9.06 -10.88
N ARG A 454 -14.28 -8.09 -10.85
CA ARG A 454 -15.14 -7.76 -12.00
C ARG A 454 -14.58 -6.50 -12.67
N LEU A 455 -14.63 -6.44 -13.98
CA LEU A 455 -14.18 -5.29 -14.77
C LEU A 455 -15.37 -4.40 -15.08
N VAL A 456 -15.56 -3.30 -14.36
CA VAL A 456 -16.70 -2.40 -14.51
C VAL A 456 -16.41 -1.33 -15.55
N ASN A 457 -17.18 -1.24 -16.62
CA ASN A 457 -17.07 -0.18 -17.60
C ASN A 457 -17.54 1.17 -17.02
N GLU A 458 -16.77 2.24 -17.23
CA GLU A 458 -17.08 3.56 -16.68
C GLU A 458 -18.33 4.19 -17.30
N ASN A 459 -18.60 3.94 -18.59
CA ASN A 459 -19.74 4.52 -19.29
C ASN A 459 -21.07 3.89 -18.85
N SER A 460 -21.11 2.56 -18.72
CA SER A 460 -22.36 1.80 -18.52
C SER A 460 -22.57 1.29 -17.09
N GLY A 461 -21.52 1.20 -16.28
CA GLY A 461 -21.54 0.52 -14.99
C GLY A 461 -21.69 -1.01 -15.08
N LYS A 462 -21.70 -1.58 -16.28
CA LYS A 462 -21.78 -3.03 -16.54
C LYS A 462 -20.41 -3.69 -16.48
N VAL A 463 -20.39 -5.01 -16.44
CA VAL A 463 -19.17 -5.79 -16.28
C VAL A 463 -18.85 -6.68 -17.47
N ALA A 464 -17.57 -7.01 -17.67
CA ALA A 464 -17.16 -8.06 -18.59
C ALA A 464 -17.75 -9.43 -18.19
N ASP A 465 -18.46 -10.05 -19.12
CA ASP A 465 -19.32 -11.23 -18.96
C ASP A 465 -19.04 -12.23 -20.09
N VAL A 466 -18.76 -13.48 -19.74
CA VAL A 466 -18.70 -14.56 -20.73
C VAL A 466 -20.13 -14.95 -21.08
N THR A 467 -20.49 -14.80 -22.36
CA THR A 467 -21.86 -15.01 -22.85
C THR A 467 -22.43 -16.36 -22.38
N ASP A 468 -23.58 -16.28 -21.72
CA ASP A 468 -24.36 -17.41 -21.17
C ASP A 468 -23.55 -18.36 -20.28
N CYS A 469 -22.51 -17.83 -19.64
CA CYS A 469 -21.51 -18.59 -18.88
C CYS A 469 -20.94 -19.78 -19.66
N GLY A 470 -20.83 -19.69 -20.98
CA GLY A 470 -20.27 -20.74 -21.81
C GLY A 470 -18.83 -21.09 -21.40
N THR A 471 -18.42 -22.33 -21.67
CA THR A 471 -17.08 -22.84 -21.33
C THR A 471 -16.32 -23.35 -22.55
N ALA A 472 -16.81 -23.10 -23.75
CA ALA A 472 -16.13 -23.45 -24.99
C ALA A 472 -15.03 -22.43 -25.32
N ASN A 473 -14.04 -22.84 -26.10
CA ASN A 473 -13.17 -21.89 -26.79
C ASN A 473 -14.01 -21.10 -27.80
N GLY A 474 -13.77 -19.81 -27.88
CA GLY A 474 -14.52 -18.95 -28.80
C GLY A 474 -15.83 -18.40 -28.24
N THR A 475 -16.17 -18.72 -26.98
CA THR A 475 -17.33 -18.07 -26.33
C THR A 475 -17.04 -16.59 -26.16
N ASP A 476 -17.97 -15.79 -26.65
CA ASP A 476 -17.91 -14.34 -26.67
C ASP A 476 -17.79 -13.72 -25.27
N VAL A 477 -17.08 -12.59 -25.16
CA VAL A 477 -17.06 -11.76 -23.97
C VAL A 477 -17.73 -10.43 -24.28
N ARG A 478 -18.80 -10.15 -23.55
CA ARG A 478 -19.66 -8.97 -23.70
C ARG A 478 -19.69 -8.16 -22.42
N GLN A 479 -20.36 -7.01 -22.40
CA GLN A 479 -20.80 -6.41 -21.15
C GLN A 479 -22.19 -6.92 -20.74
N TRP A 480 -22.39 -7.04 -19.42
CA TRP A 480 -23.69 -7.36 -18.84
C TRP A 480 -23.86 -6.72 -17.45
N THR A 481 -25.10 -6.53 -17.03
CA THR A 481 -25.48 -6.17 -15.66
C THR A 481 -24.79 -7.11 -14.66
N TRP A 482 -24.29 -6.60 -13.54
CA TRP A 482 -23.65 -7.44 -12.53
C TRP A 482 -24.67 -8.41 -11.89
N LEU A 483 -24.47 -9.70 -12.13
CA LEU A 483 -25.30 -10.81 -11.62
C LEU A 483 -24.64 -11.55 -10.44
N ASN A 484 -23.41 -11.19 -10.09
CA ASN A 484 -22.64 -11.87 -9.04
C ASN A 484 -22.45 -13.38 -9.28
N ASN A 485 -22.33 -13.78 -10.55
CA ASN A 485 -22.02 -15.15 -10.93
C ASN A 485 -20.51 -15.31 -11.21
N THR A 486 -20.06 -16.54 -11.42
CA THR A 486 -18.65 -16.87 -11.67
C THR A 486 -18.18 -16.47 -13.08
N CYS A 487 -19.07 -16.34 -14.06
CA CYS A 487 -18.68 -16.02 -15.44
C CYS A 487 -18.42 -14.53 -15.68
N GLN A 488 -18.71 -13.68 -14.68
CA GLN A 488 -18.38 -12.25 -14.62
C GLN A 488 -17.15 -11.92 -13.75
N GLN A 489 -16.45 -12.95 -13.27
CA GLN A 489 -15.31 -12.81 -12.36
C GLN A 489 -14.02 -13.29 -13.03
N TRP A 490 -12.98 -12.48 -12.92
CA TRP A 490 -11.71 -12.67 -13.59
C TRP A 490 -10.57 -12.62 -12.57
N ARG A 491 -9.72 -13.65 -12.55
CA ARG A 491 -8.49 -13.63 -11.75
C ARG A 491 -7.41 -12.91 -12.55
N LEU A 492 -6.75 -11.93 -11.94
CA LEU A 492 -5.58 -11.27 -12.52
C LEU A 492 -4.33 -12.08 -12.20
N VAL A 493 -3.77 -12.78 -13.18
CA VAL A 493 -2.57 -13.60 -13.00
C VAL A 493 -1.36 -12.82 -13.54
N PRO A 494 -0.38 -12.42 -12.70
CA PRO A 494 0.81 -11.74 -13.16
C PRO A 494 1.61 -12.60 -14.16
N THR A 495 2.14 -11.99 -15.21
CA THR A 495 3.02 -12.63 -16.19
C THR A 495 4.19 -11.72 -16.54
N THR A 496 5.30 -12.34 -16.94
CA THR A 496 6.46 -11.68 -17.53
C THR A 496 6.39 -11.62 -19.05
#